data_AF-A0A7W0J3D7-F1
#
_entry.id   AF-A0A7W0J3D7-F1
#
_cell.length_a   1.000
_cell.length_b   1.000
_cell.length_c   1.000
_cell.angle_alpha   90.00
_cell.angle_beta   90.00
_cell.angle_gamma   90.00
#
_symmetry.space_group_name_H-M   'P 1'
#
loop_
_entity.id
_entity.type
_entity.pdbx_description
1 polymer ?
#
loop_
_entity_poly.entity_id
_entity_poly.type
_entity_poly.pdbx_seq_one_letter_code
_entity_poly.pdbx_strand_id
1 'polypeptide(L)'
;MTDNIKNYLSEIQKNLKTGQAGEHTYRPALKTLIESFEAGISAINEPKRVACGAPDFIITKKKLTVGYIETKDIGKSLDEIEKSEQLKRYRTSLSNLILTDYLEFRRYINGERAETVIIGERDSSGRVKILPRNEEQFIKIIQSFLCVLPEKIKSPRKLAVRMAQITQMIRDLINAAFEKEQEKGTLHSQYEAFREILIQGLRQESFADLYSQTIAYGLFAARCNMPDEKEFTREHSAFLLPKTNPFLRKLFNHIAGPDLDDRIAWLVDDLAQLLSVSDIKEILKYFGVKTKKEDPVVHFYETFLKAYDPAVKKMRGVYYTPEPVV
;
A
#
# COMPACT_ATOMS: atom_id res chain seq x y z
N MET A 1 -24.35 -17.52 -0.26
CA MET A 1 -23.70 -16.47 0.56
C MET A 1 -24.20 -16.43 1.99
N THR A 2 -25.51 -16.31 2.25
CA THR A 2 -26.07 -16.37 3.62
C THR A 2 -25.56 -17.57 4.43
N ASP A 3 -25.52 -18.77 3.86
CA ASP A 3 -25.00 -19.94 4.56
C ASP A 3 -23.49 -19.85 4.88
N ASN A 4 -22.71 -19.20 4.02
CA ASN A 4 -21.28 -18.95 4.29
C ASN A 4 -21.09 -17.99 5.48
N ILE A 5 -21.96 -16.98 5.62
CA ILE A 5 -21.93 -16.03 6.75
C ILE A 5 -22.32 -16.77 8.04
N LYS A 6 -23.35 -17.61 8.01
CA LYS A 6 -23.73 -18.44 9.16
C LYS A 6 -22.62 -19.39 9.58
N ASN A 7 -21.98 -20.05 8.61
CA ASN A 7 -20.84 -20.94 8.86
C ASN A 7 -19.66 -20.17 9.46
N TYR A 8 -19.36 -18.98 8.92
CA TYR A 8 -18.34 -18.09 9.46
C TYR A 8 -18.61 -17.75 10.93
N LEU A 9 -19.81 -17.27 11.27
CA LEU A 9 -20.16 -16.89 12.65
C LEU A 9 -20.16 -18.09 13.60
N SER A 10 -20.53 -19.29 13.10
CA SER A 10 -20.43 -20.55 13.85
C SER A 10 -18.97 -20.89 14.20
N GLU A 11 -18.05 -20.78 13.25
CA GLU A 11 -16.62 -21.00 13.50
C GLU A 11 -16.03 -19.94 14.44
N ILE A 12 -16.43 -18.66 14.31
CA ILE A 12 -16.06 -17.60 15.27
C ILE A 12 -16.53 -17.97 16.68
N GLN A 13 -17.79 -18.41 16.84
CA GLN A 13 -18.33 -18.79 18.14
C GLN A 13 -17.62 -20.02 18.72
N LYS A 14 -17.31 -21.02 17.89
CA LYS A 14 -16.56 -22.22 18.29
C LYS A 14 -15.16 -21.84 18.80
N ASN A 15 -14.46 -20.96 18.09
CA ASN A 15 -13.14 -20.47 18.46
C ASN A 15 -13.17 -19.59 19.72
N LEU A 16 -14.23 -18.81 19.94
CA LEU A 16 -14.42 -18.08 21.20
C LEU A 16 -14.56 -19.00 22.42
N LYS A 17 -15.22 -20.16 22.27
CA LYS A 17 -15.43 -21.11 23.37
C LYS A 17 -14.15 -21.80 23.85
N THR A 18 -13.10 -21.86 23.04
CA THR A 18 -11.85 -22.55 23.42
C THR A 18 -11.02 -21.74 24.44
N GLY A 19 -11.32 -20.45 24.62
CA GLY A 19 -10.61 -19.58 25.57
C GLY A 19 -9.14 -19.28 25.23
N GLN A 20 -8.60 -19.90 24.18
CA GLN A 20 -7.24 -19.69 23.67
C GLN A 20 -7.20 -18.70 22.48
N ALA A 21 -8.24 -17.87 22.35
CA ALA A 21 -8.44 -17.06 21.17
C ALA A 21 -7.64 -15.76 21.22
N GLY A 22 -6.50 -15.74 20.52
CA GLY A 22 -5.80 -14.51 20.17
C GLY A 22 -6.20 -14.04 18.77
N GLU A 23 -5.63 -12.91 18.34
CA GLU A 23 -5.89 -12.22 17.06
C GLU A 23 -5.72 -13.10 15.81
N HIS A 24 -5.02 -14.23 15.92
CA HIS A 24 -4.78 -15.16 14.80
C HIS A 24 -5.84 -16.26 14.68
N THR A 25 -6.59 -16.54 15.74
CA THR A 25 -7.50 -17.69 15.81
C THR A 25 -8.67 -17.56 14.83
N TYR A 26 -9.09 -16.34 14.52
CA TYR A 26 -10.27 -16.07 13.68
C TYR A 26 -9.93 -15.85 12.20
N ARG A 27 -8.64 -15.64 11.88
CA ARG A 27 -8.17 -15.38 10.51
C ARG A 27 -8.53 -16.47 9.51
N PRO A 28 -8.42 -17.78 9.83
CA PRO A 28 -8.81 -18.83 8.89
C PRO A 28 -10.29 -18.73 8.47
N ALA A 29 -11.18 -18.44 9.43
CA ALA A 29 -12.61 -18.29 9.16
C ALA A 29 -12.88 -17.08 8.25
N LEU A 30 -12.24 -15.93 8.54
CA LEU A 30 -12.37 -14.73 7.72
C LEU A 30 -11.83 -14.96 6.30
N LYS A 31 -10.67 -15.62 6.16
CA LYS A 31 -10.08 -16.01 4.87
C LYS A 31 -11.08 -16.80 4.03
N THR A 32 -11.63 -17.87 4.59
CA THR A 32 -12.62 -18.71 3.92
C THR A 32 -13.88 -17.93 3.52
N LEU A 33 -14.36 -17.02 4.39
CA LEU A 33 -15.51 -16.19 4.07
C LEU A 33 -15.24 -15.29 2.87
N ILE A 34 -14.14 -14.54 2.89
CA ILE A 34 -13.79 -13.59 1.82
C ILE A 34 -13.55 -14.32 0.49
N GLU A 35 -12.83 -15.43 0.50
CA GLU A 35 -12.58 -16.25 -0.71
C GLU A 35 -13.87 -16.89 -1.27
N SER A 36 -14.94 -17.02 -0.47
CA SER A 36 -16.21 -17.59 -0.92
C SER A 36 -17.08 -16.66 -1.77
N PHE A 37 -16.76 -15.36 -1.83
CA PHE A 37 -17.58 -14.36 -2.53
C PHE A 37 -17.50 -14.47 -4.05
N GLU A 38 -16.31 -14.76 -4.60
CA GLU A 38 -16.10 -14.84 -6.03
C GLU A 38 -14.86 -15.70 -6.34
N ALA A 39 -14.94 -16.51 -7.40
CA ALA A 39 -13.80 -17.29 -7.86
C ALA A 39 -12.64 -16.38 -8.30
N GLY A 40 -11.41 -16.73 -7.89
CA GLY A 40 -10.21 -15.96 -8.21
C GLY A 40 -9.89 -14.83 -7.23
N ILE A 41 -10.69 -14.67 -6.16
CA ILE A 41 -10.29 -13.94 -4.95
C ILE A 41 -9.34 -14.81 -4.12
N SER A 42 -8.25 -14.22 -3.67
CA SER A 42 -7.37 -14.81 -2.66
C SER A 42 -7.17 -13.84 -1.52
N ALA A 43 -7.40 -14.33 -0.29
CA ALA A 43 -7.14 -13.59 0.93
C ALA A 43 -5.83 -14.12 1.54
N ILE A 44 -4.74 -13.42 1.26
CA ILE A 44 -3.41 -13.79 1.72
C ILE A 44 -3.22 -13.21 3.12
N ASN A 45 -3.18 -14.08 4.13
CA ASN A 45 -2.80 -13.70 5.48
C ASN A 45 -1.28 -13.61 5.52
N GLU A 46 -0.74 -12.42 5.75
CA GLU A 46 0.71 -12.21 5.80
C GLU A 46 1.29 -12.84 7.08
N PRO A 47 1.97 -14.00 6.99
CA PRO A 47 2.44 -14.73 8.17
C PRO A 47 3.65 -14.04 8.81
N LYS A 48 4.42 -13.28 8.02
CA LYS A 48 5.55 -12.49 8.49
C LYS A 48 5.02 -11.13 8.93
N ARG A 49 4.46 -11.08 10.13
CA ARG A 49 4.31 -9.85 10.90
C ARG A 49 5.68 -9.21 11.08
N VAL A 50 6.08 -8.39 10.13
CA VAL A 50 7.09 -7.39 10.43
C VAL A 50 6.33 -6.40 11.28
N ALA A 51 6.75 -6.26 12.53
CA ALA A 51 6.02 -5.59 13.59
C ALA A 51 5.70 -4.09 13.31
N CYS A 52 5.93 -3.59 12.11
CA CYS A 52 5.59 -2.24 11.65
C CYS A 52 4.89 -2.15 10.28
N GLY A 53 4.69 -3.25 9.53
CA GLY A 53 4.54 -3.20 8.06
C GLY A 53 3.13 -3.25 7.48
N ALA A 54 2.68 -4.47 7.22
CA ALA A 54 1.53 -4.75 6.37
C ALA A 54 0.22 -4.93 7.17
N PRO A 55 -0.94 -4.60 6.57
CA PRO A 55 -2.23 -5.05 7.07
C PRO A 55 -2.30 -6.57 7.18
N ASP A 56 -3.18 -7.07 8.05
CA ASP A 56 -3.28 -8.51 8.32
C ASP A 56 -3.63 -9.37 7.10
N PHE A 57 -4.38 -8.82 6.14
CA PHE A 57 -4.69 -9.46 4.87
C PHE A 57 -4.46 -8.53 3.69
N ILE A 58 -3.87 -9.12 2.65
CA ILE A 58 -3.87 -8.60 1.29
C ILE A 58 -4.90 -9.38 0.49
N ILE A 59 -5.88 -8.69 -0.07
CA ILE A 59 -6.92 -9.29 -0.89
C ILE A 59 -6.57 -9.06 -2.35
N THR A 60 -6.43 -10.14 -3.10
CA THR A 60 -6.08 -10.09 -4.52
C THR A 60 -7.17 -10.71 -5.37
N LYS A 61 -7.34 -10.18 -6.59
CA LYS A 61 -8.20 -10.73 -7.65
C LYS A 61 -7.34 -10.91 -8.90
N LYS A 62 -7.14 -12.15 -9.34
CA LYS A 62 -6.28 -12.46 -10.50
C LYS A 62 -4.89 -11.78 -10.42
N LYS A 63 -4.27 -11.80 -9.23
CA LYS A 63 -2.97 -11.16 -8.89
C LYS A 63 -2.97 -9.64 -8.72
N LEU A 64 -4.08 -8.95 -8.98
CA LEU A 64 -4.20 -7.52 -8.67
C LEU A 64 -4.67 -7.34 -7.24
N THR A 65 -4.03 -6.46 -6.48
CA THR A 65 -4.51 -6.08 -5.14
C THR A 65 -5.82 -5.31 -5.29
N VAL A 66 -6.88 -5.80 -4.64
CA VAL A 66 -8.19 -5.12 -4.61
C VAL A 66 -8.40 -4.36 -3.31
N GLY A 67 -7.71 -4.75 -2.23
CA GLY A 67 -7.76 -4.04 -0.97
C GLY A 67 -7.14 -4.82 0.17
N TYR A 68 -7.26 -4.24 1.35
CA TYR A 68 -6.63 -4.75 2.57
C TYR A 68 -7.65 -4.97 3.66
N ILE A 69 -7.38 -5.92 4.55
CA ILE A 69 -8.18 -6.10 5.77
C ILE A 69 -7.24 -6.07 6.98
N GLU A 70 -7.49 -5.13 7.88
CA GLU A 70 -6.87 -5.07 9.19
C GLU A 70 -7.83 -5.66 10.22
N THR A 71 -7.34 -6.62 11.01
CA THR A 71 -8.15 -7.32 12.00
C THR A 71 -7.78 -6.91 13.42
N LYS A 72 -8.73 -7.05 14.34
CA LYS A 72 -8.53 -6.83 15.78
C LYS A 72 -9.26 -7.92 16.56
N ASP A 73 -8.90 -8.08 17.84
CA ASP A 73 -9.60 -9.03 18.70
C ASP A 73 -11.08 -8.64 18.86
N ILE A 74 -11.95 -9.65 18.89
CA ILE A 74 -13.39 -9.47 19.08
C ILE A 74 -13.67 -8.68 20.35
N GLY A 75 -14.45 -7.61 20.24
CA GLY A 75 -14.83 -6.74 21.36
C GLY A 75 -13.82 -5.64 21.69
N LYS A 76 -12.73 -5.49 20.91
CA LYS A 76 -11.92 -4.27 20.94
C LYS A 76 -12.70 -3.12 20.32
N SER A 77 -12.56 -1.93 20.89
CA SER A 77 -13.20 -0.72 20.37
C SER A 77 -12.54 -0.30 19.05
N LEU A 78 -13.25 -0.49 17.93
CA LEU A 78 -12.77 -0.02 16.63
C LEU A 78 -12.63 1.52 16.58
N ASP A 79 -13.41 2.26 17.35
CA ASP A 79 -13.30 3.73 17.48
C ASP A 79 -11.98 4.18 18.11
N GLU A 80 -11.42 3.39 19.04
CA GLU A 80 -10.10 3.65 19.61
C GLU A 80 -8.99 3.28 18.62
N ILE A 81 -9.15 2.15 17.92
CA ILE A 81 -8.20 1.69 16.91
C ILE A 81 -8.11 2.70 15.76
N GLU A 82 -9.21 3.33 15.36
CA GLU A 82 -9.25 4.43 14.36
C GLU A 82 -8.31 5.60 14.70
N LYS A 83 -8.03 5.82 15.99
CA LYS A 83 -7.16 6.89 16.47
C LYS A 83 -5.68 6.49 16.53
N SER A 84 -5.36 5.21 16.37
CA SER A 84 -3.98 4.72 16.35
C SER A 84 -3.21 5.27 15.15
N GLU A 85 -1.91 5.51 15.34
CA GLU A 85 -1.03 5.97 14.26
C GLU A 85 -0.93 4.94 13.12
N GLN A 86 -0.96 3.65 13.45
CA GLN A 86 -0.97 2.58 12.45
C GLN A 86 -2.18 2.70 11.52
N LEU A 87 -3.39 2.82 12.07
CA LEU A 87 -4.59 2.85 11.24
C LEU A 87 -4.75 4.19 10.51
N LYS A 88 -4.32 5.32 11.10
CA LYS A 88 -4.24 6.60 10.36
C LYS A 88 -3.37 6.45 9.11
N ARG A 89 -2.17 5.87 9.26
CA ARG A 89 -1.25 5.62 8.14
C ARG A 89 -1.89 4.72 7.07
N TYR A 90 -2.50 3.61 7.46
CA TYR A 90 -3.18 2.72 6.52
C TYR A 90 -4.33 3.41 5.77
N ARG A 91 -5.15 4.19 6.46
CA ARG A 91 -6.24 4.94 5.83
C ARG A 91 -5.72 5.95 4.82
N THR A 92 -4.64 6.66 5.12
CA THR A 92 -4.07 7.66 4.20
C THR A 92 -3.45 7.03 2.96
N SER A 93 -2.73 5.92 3.11
CA SER A 93 -1.93 5.34 2.02
C SER A 93 -2.68 4.28 1.20
N LEU A 94 -3.56 3.49 1.81
CA LEU A 94 -4.28 2.41 1.14
C LEU A 94 -5.58 2.93 0.52
N SER A 95 -5.86 2.55 -0.72
CA SER A 95 -7.05 3.02 -1.45
C SER A 95 -8.34 2.37 -0.98
N ASN A 96 -8.28 1.14 -0.49
CA ASN A 96 -9.43 0.32 -0.13
C ASN A 96 -9.05 -0.56 1.07
N LEU A 97 -9.60 -0.27 2.24
CA LEU A 97 -9.26 -0.92 3.50
C LEU A 97 -10.53 -1.29 4.25
N ILE A 98 -10.55 -2.49 4.85
CA ILE A 98 -11.54 -2.87 5.85
C ILE A 98 -10.85 -2.97 7.20
N LEU A 99 -11.42 -2.35 8.22
CA LEU A 99 -11.11 -2.61 9.63
C LEU A 99 -12.20 -3.50 10.20
N THR A 100 -11.83 -4.57 10.91
CA THR A 100 -12.81 -5.46 11.54
C THR A 100 -12.33 -6.05 12.85
N ASP A 101 -13.26 -6.24 13.78
CA ASP A 101 -13.07 -7.10 14.96
C ASP A 101 -13.71 -8.49 14.76
N TYR A 102 -13.91 -8.90 13.50
CA TYR A 102 -14.62 -10.10 13.06
C TYR A 102 -16.15 -10.05 13.14
N LEU A 103 -16.74 -9.06 13.81
CA LEU A 103 -18.20 -8.89 13.93
C LEU A 103 -18.69 -7.58 13.33
N GLU A 104 -17.94 -6.50 13.52
CA GLU A 104 -18.12 -5.21 12.89
C GLU A 104 -17.11 -5.03 11.74
N PHE A 105 -17.56 -4.49 10.61
CA PHE A 105 -16.76 -4.24 9.42
C PHE A 105 -16.91 -2.78 9.01
N ARG A 106 -15.80 -2.03 9.04
CA ARG A 106 -15.74 -0.63 8.62
C ARG A 106 -14.91 -0.51 7.36
N ARG A 107 -15.52 -0.07 6.27
CA ARG A 107 -14.84 0.09 4.98
C ARG A 107 -14.39 1.54 4.78
N TYR A 108 -13.15 1.68 4.34
CA TYR A 108 -12.49 2.93 4.02
C TYR A 108 -12.11 2.97 2.54
N ILE A 109 -12.41 4.09 1.90
CA ILE A 109 -12.04 4.34 0.50
C ILE A 109 -11.26 5.66 0.46
N ASN A 110 -10.01 5.59 0.04
CA ASN A 110 -9.09 6.73 0.00
C ASN A 110 -9.01 7.51 1.34
N GLY A 111 -9.06 6.78 2.45
CA GLY A 111 -8.97 7.32 3.82
C GLY A 111 -10.28 7.73 4.47
N GLU A 112 -11.35 7.89 3.69
CA GLU A 112 -12.68 8.25 4.20
C GLU A 112 -13.48 7.00 4.56
N ARG A 113 -14.20 7.04 5.69
CA ARG A 113 -15.09 5.95 6.11
C ARG A 113 -16.34 5.96 5.23
N ALA A 114 -16.46 4.94 4.38
CA ALA A 114 -17.55 4.85 3.40
C ALA A 114 -18.77 4.12 3.96
N GLU A 115 -18.56 2.93 4.53
CA GLU A 115 -19.65 2.02 4.91
C GLU A 115 -19.30 1.29 6.22
N THR A 116 -20.32 0.91 6.99
CA THR A 116 -20.16 0.11 8.21
C THR A 116 -21.31 -0.88 8.36
N VAL A 117 -20.99 -2.08 8.80
CA VAL A 117 -21.98 -3.13 9.08
C VAL A 117 -21.55 -3.97 10.27
N ILE A 118 -22.52 -4.39 11.08
CA ILE A 118 -22.34 -5.30 12.20
C ILE A 118 -23.12 -6.57 11.88
N ILE A 119 -22.45 -7.72 11.78
CA ILE A 119 -23.09 -9.00 11.42
C ILE A 119 -23.32 -9.92 12.62
N GLY A 120 -22.74 -9.58 13.77
CA GLY A 120 -23.00 -10.26 15.02
C GLY A 120 -22.65 -9.39 16.22
N GLU A 121 -23.21 -9.74 17.37
CA GLU A 121 -22.93 -9.08 18.65
C GLU A 121 -22.65 -10.12 19.72
N ARG A 122 -21.82 -9.78 20.71
CA ARG A 122 -21.68 -10.64 21.89
C ARG A 122 -22.82 -10.36 22.86
N ASP A 123 -23.57 -11.41 23.21
CA ASP A 123 -24.55 -11.34 24.28
C ASP A 123 -23.88 -11.26 25.66
N SER A 124 -24.67 -11.02 26.70
CA SER A 124 -24.19 -10.95 28.09
C SER A 124 -23.57 -12.26 28.61
N SER A 125 -23.80 -13.39 27.93
CA SER A 125 -23.16 -14.68 28.21
C SER A 125 -21.87 -14.90 27.41
N GLY A 126 -21.45 -13.91 26.62
CA GLY A 126 -20.25 -13.95 25.79
C GLY A 126 -20.40 -14.72 24.47
N ARG A 127 -21.62 -15.17 24.12
CA ARG A 127 -21.91 -15.87 22.86
C ARG A 127 -22.16 -14.87 21.73
N VAL A 128 -21.75 -15.22 20.52
CA VAL A 128 -22.04 -14.41 19.33
C VAL A 128 -23.47 -14.69 18.86
N LYS A 129 -24.29 -13.65 18.82
CA LYS A 129 -25.61 -13.65 18.23
C LYS A 129 -25.51 -13.08 16.82
N ILE A 130 -25.98 -13.84 15.83
CA ILE A 130 -26.07 -13.38 14.44
C ILE A 130 -27.10 -12.25 14.35
N LEU A 131 -26.83 -11.24 13.51
CA LEU A 131 -27.78 -10.18 13.15
C LEU A 131 -28.30 -10.40 11.72
N PRO A 132 -29.39 -11.16 11.50
CA PRO A 132 -29.81 -11.60 10.17
C PRO A 132 -30.18 -10.45 9.23
N ARG A 133 -30.64 -9.32 9.78
CA ARG A 133 -31.05 -8.14 9.00
C ARG A 133 -29.87 -7.44 8.31
N ASN A 134 -28.64 -7.71 8.74
CA ASN A 134 -27.44 -7.06 8.24
C ASN A 134 -26.66 -7.92 7.22
N GLU A 135 -27.10 -9.15 6.96
CA GLU A 135 -26.44 -10.05 6.00
C GLU A 135 -26.38 -9.46 4.59
N GLU A 136 -27.49 -8.91 4.08
CA GLU A 136 -27.53 -8.29 2.75
C GLU A 136 -26.62 -7.08 2.65
N GLN A 137 -26.57 -6.25 3.69
CA GLN A 137 -25.69 -5.09 3.74
C GLN A 137 -24.22 -5.53 3.76
N PHE A 138 -23.88 -6.55 4.54
CA PHE A 138 -22.54 -7.11 4.56
C PHE A 138 -22.13 -7.66 3.20
N ILE A 139 -23.01 -8.41 2.54
CA ILE A 139 -22.76 -8.93 1.19
C ILE A 139 -22.47 -7.77 0.22
N LYS A 140 -23.28 -6.70 0.26
CA LYS A 140 -23.09 -5.51 -0.58
C LYS A 140 -21.75 -4.81 -0.31
N ILE A 141 -21.36 -4.64 0.95
CA ILE A 141 -20.10 -4.00 1.33
C ILE A 141 -18.91 -4.82 0.83
N ILE A 142 -18.90 -6.14 1.07
CA ILE A 142 -17.80 -7.00 0.63
C ILE A 142 -17.75 -7.10 -0.89
N GLN A 143 -18.88 -7.26 -1.58
CA GLN A 143 -18.92 -7.22 -3.05
C GLN A 143 -18.38 -5.89 -3.58
N SER A 144 -18.79 -4.77 -3.00
CA SER A 144 -18.31 -3.45 -3.41
C SER A 144 -16.81 -3.27 -3.11
N PHE A 145 -16.30 -3.87 -2.03
CA PHE A 145 -14.88 -3.93 -1.70
C PHE A 145 -14.08 -4.75 -2.72
N LEU A 146 -14.60 -5.90 -3.16
CA LEU A 146 -13.95 -6.78 -4.13
C LEU A 146 -14.06 -6.29 -5.59
N CYS A 147 -15.05 -5.45 -5.87
CA CYS A 147 -15.30 -4.86 -7.20
C CYS A 147 -14.65 -3.50 -7.42
N VAL A 148 -13.88 -2.95 -6.47
CA VAL A 148 -13.13 -1.71 -6.70
C VAL A 148 -12.08 -1.97 -7.77
N LEU A 149 -12.43 -1.68 -9.01
CA LEU A 149 -11.44 -1.48 -10.05
C LEU A 149 -10.68 -0.21 -9.72
N PRO A 150 -9.34 -0.20 -9.83
CA PRO A 150 -8.58 1.03 -9.71
C PRO A 150 -9.13 2.05 -10.73
N GLU A 151 -9.71 3.14 -10.24
CA GLU A 151 -10.18 4.22 -11.11
C GLU A 151 -9.01 4.70 -11.96
N LYS A 152 -9.17 4.76 -13.30
CA LYS A 152 -8.11 5.20 -14.20
C LYS A 152 -7.72 6.64 -13.86
N ILE A 153 -6.59 6.83 -13.18
CA ILE A 153 -6.16 8.16 -12.75
C ILE A 153 -5.65 8.92 -13.99
N LYS A 154 -6.35 10.01 -14.31
CA LYS A 154 -5.97 10.92 -15.42
C LYS A 154 -5.42 12.26 -14.92
N SER A 155 -5.65 12.58 -13.65
CA SER A 155 -5.21 13.85 -13.05
C SER A 155 -3.78 13.71 -12.53
N PRO A 156 -2.84 14.57 -12.99
CA PRO A 156 -1.47 14.54 -12.49
C PRO A 156 -1.38 14.81 -10.99
N ARG A 157 -2.19 15.75 -10.48
CA ARG A 157 -2.24 16.06 -9.05
C ARG A 157 -2.73 14.87 -8.23
N LYS A 158 -3.78 14.18 -8.70
CA LYS A 158 -4.31 12.98 -8.02
C LYS A 158 -3.25 11.88 -8.00
N LEU A 159 -2.57 11.62 -9.12
CA LEU A 159 -1.50 10.63 -9.16
C LEU A 159 -0.34 11.00 -8.21
N ALA A 160 0.14 12.26 -8.28
CA ALA A 160 1.24 12.73 -7.43
C ALA A 160 0.94 12.58 -5.94
N VAL A 161 -0.26 12.93 -5.49
CA VAL A 161 -0.69 12.76 -4.09
C VAL A 161 -0.74 11.29 -3.71
N ARG A 162 -1.31 10.41 -4.54
CA ARG A 162 -1.38 8.98 -4.25
C ARG A 162 0.00 8.32 -4.21
N MET A 163 0.86 8.63 -5.18
CA MET A 163 2.25 8.18 -5.18
C MET A 163 2.98 8.66 -3.92
N ALA A 164 2.81 9.94 -3.54
CA ALA A 164 3.42 10.50 -2.34
C ALA A 164 3.00 9.76 -1.08
N GLN A 165 1.71 9.47 -0.90
CA GLN A 165 1.17 8.75 0.26
C GLN A 165 1.73 7.32 0.38
N ILE A 166 1.83 6.59 -0.74
CA ILE A 166 2.44 5.26 -0.75
C ILE A 166 3.94 5.36 -0.45
N THR A 167 4.63 6.33 -1.04
CA THR A 167 6.08 6.51 -0.85
C THR A 167 6.43 6.92 0.58
N GLN A 168 5.62 7.76 1.22
CA GLN A 168 5.76 8.12 2.63
C GLN A 168 5.61 6.89 3.51
N MET A 169 4.64 6.03 3.19
CA MET A 169 4.46 4.78 3.92
C MET A 169 5.66 3.85 3.77
N ILE A 170 6.25 3.71 2.56
CA ILE A 170 7.49 2.96 2.36
C ILE A 170 8.61 3.52 3.26
N ARG A 171 8.80 4.84 3.28
CA ARG A 171 9.80 5.50 4.13
C ARG A 171 9.56 5.18 5.60
N ASP A 172 8.33 5.32 6.05
CA ASP A 172 7.98 5.10 7.46
C ASP A 172 8.17 3.63 7.84
N LEU A 173 7.92 2.68 6.93
CA LEU A 173 8.21 1.26 7.16
C LEU A 173 9.70 0.97 7.24
N ILE A 174 10.53 1.62 6.41
CA ILE A 174 11.98 1.49 6.45
C ILE A 174 12.53 2.04 7.77
N ASN A 175 12.08 3.22 8.20
CA ASN A 175 12.47 3.78 9.51
C ASN A 175 12.09 2.85 10.66
N ALA A 176 10.85 2.37 10.66
CA ALA A 176 10.35 1.48 11.69
C ALA A 176 11.02 0.10 11.65
N ALA A 177 11.56 -0.31 10.50
CA ALA A 177 12.41 -1.48 10.37
C ALA A 177 13.79 -1.25 11.00
N PHE A 178 14.42 -0.09 10.80
CA PHE A 178 15.69 0.25 11.45
C PHE A 178 15.60 0.29 12.98
N GLU A 179 14.50 0.79 13.54
CA GLU A 179 14.30 0.80 15.00
C GLU A 179 14.26 -0.61 15.62
N LYS A 180 13.90 -1.62 14.83
CA LYS A 180 13.67 -3.00 15.30
C LYS A 180 14.78 -3.97 14.88
N GLU A 181 15.47 -3.66 13.79
CA GLU A 181 16.55 -4.45 13.25
C GLU A 181 17.85 -4.12 14.00
N GLN A 182 18.48 -5.11 14.65
CA GLN A 182 19.87 -4.95 15.09
C GLN A 182 20.77 -4.72 13.86
N GLU A 183 21.97 -4.17 14.01
CA GLU A 183 22.91 -3.74 12.93
C GLU A 183 23.33 -4.81 11.88
N LYS A 184 22.66 -5.97 11.81
CA LYS A 184 22.98 -7.12 10.94
C LYS A 184 21.86 -7.53 9.98
N GLY A 185 20.77 -6.77 9.85
CA GLY A 185 19.71 -7.14 8.93
C GLY A 185 19.93 -6.67 7.48
N THR A 186 19.01 -7.08 6.60
CA THR A 186 19.11 -6.88 5.14
C THR A 186 19.09 -5.41 4.77
N LEU A 187 18.18 -4.64 5.38
CA LEU A 187 18.01 -3.22 5.13
C LEU A 187 19.17 -2.42 5.72
N HIS A 188 19.70 -2.81 6.88
CA HIS A 188 20.93 -2.26 7.43
C HIS A 188 22.14 -2.49 6.51
N SER A 189 22.27 -3.69 5.94
CA SER A 189 23.35 -4.01 4.99
C SER A 189 23.25 -3.17 3.71
N GLN A 190 22.03 -2.92 3.21
CA GLN A 190 21.81 -2.02 2.07
C GLN A 190 22.15 -0.56 2.43
N TYR A 191 21.76 -0.10 3.61
CA TYR A 191 22.11 1.22 4.12
C TYR A 191 23.62 1.43 4.19
N GLU A 192 24.34 0.49 4.79
CA GLU A 192 25.81 0.54 4.90
C GLU A 192 26.48 0.59 3.52
N ALA A 193 26.05 -0.26 2.58
CA ALA A 193 26.55 -0.22 1.21
C ALA A 193 26.31 1.15 0.54
N PHE A 194 25.13 1.76 0.72
CA PHE A 194 24.86 3.10 0.19
C PHE A 194 25.72 4.17 0.85
N ARG A 195 25.91 4.09 2.17
CA ARG A 195 26.70 5.06 2.93
C ARG A 195 28.17 5.01 2.52
N GLU A 196 28.74 3.82 2.34
CA GLU A 196 30.14 3.65 1.96
C GLU A 196 30.41 4.00 0.50
N ILE A 197 29.50 3.63 -0.41
CA ILE A 197 29.73 3.76 -1.86
C ILE A 197 29.31 5.13 -2.39
N LEU A 198 28.26 5.75 -1.84
CA LEU A 198 27.61 6.92 -2.46
C LEU A 198 27.72 8.19 -1.63
N ILE A 199 27.32 8.13 -0.35
CA ILE A 199 27.17 9.33 0.47
C ILE A 199 27.76 9.05 1.86
N GLN A 200 29.03 9.41 2.03
CA GLN A 200 29.67 9.36 3.34
C GLN A 200 28.92 10.26 4.32
N GLY A 201 28.57 9.72 5.49
CA GLY A 201 27.79 10.43 6.51
C GLY A 201 26.26 10.43 6.31
N LEU A 202 25.74 9.62 5.38
CA LEU A 202 24.29 9.40 5.24
C LEU A 202 23.71 8.84 6.55
N ARG A 203 22.63 9.47 7.05
CA ARG A 203 21.87 9.01 8.22
C ARG A 203 20.74 8.06 7.81
N GLN A 204 20.29 7.18 8.70
CA GLN A 204 19.24 6.20 8.41
C GLN A 204 17.93 6.84 7.94
N GLU A 205 17.50 7.95 8.56
CA GLU A 205 16.27 8.64 8.17
C GLU A 205 16.39 9.26 6.77
N SER A 206 17.59 9.77 6.45
CA SER A 206 17.90 10.32 5.12
C SER A 206 18.02 9.22 4.07
N PHE A 207 18.52 8.04 4.46
CA PHE A 207 18.52 6.87 3.60
C PHE A 207 17.09 6.40 3.32
N ALA A 208 16.22 6.28 4.32
CA ALA A 208 14.83 5.88 4.13
C ALA A 208 14.09 6.81 3.17
N ASP A 209 14.31 8.12 3.31
CA ASP A 209 13.77 9.15 2.43
C ASP A 209 14.27 8.99 0.98
N LEU A 210 15.60 8.93 0.79
CA LEU A 210 16.22 8.77 -0.52
C LEU A 210 15.79 7.46 -1.19
N TYR A 211 15.79 6.36 -0.45
CA TYR A 211 15.46 5.03 -0.92
C TYR A 211 14.02 4.98 -1.44
N SER A 212 13.07 5.46 -0.63
CA SER A 212 11.65 5.48 -0.99
C SER A 212 11.38 6.36 -2.22
N GLN A 213 11.95 7.55 -2.27
CA GLN A 213 11.83 8.43 -3.44
C GLN A 213 12.43 7.82 -4.71
N THR A 214 13.55 7.11 -4.58
CA THR A 214 14.22 6.46 -5.72
C THR A 214 13.36 5.34 -6.30
N ILE A 215 12.69 4.56 -5.44
CA ILE A 215 11.70 3.56 -5.88
C ILE A 215 10.58 4.23 -6.66
N ALA A 216 9.95 5.26 -6.07
CA ALA A 216 8.80 5.91 -6.67
C ALA A 216 9.12 6.57 -8.02
N TYR A 217 10.25 7.29 -8.07
CA TYR A 217 10.69 7.94 -9.30
C TYR A 217 11.08 6.91 -10.37
N GLY A 218 11.85 5.89 -10.02
CA GLY A 218 12.29 4.90 -11.00
C GLY A 218 11.13 4.07 -11.55
N LEU A 219 10.12 3.73 -10.73
CA LEU A 219 8.90 3.06 -11.22
C LEU A 219 8.12 3.99 -12.16
N PHE A 220 7.96 5.26 -11.81
CA PHE A 220 7.29 6.23 -12.68
C PHE A 220 8.03 6.41 -14.01
N ALA A 221 9.34 6.58 -13.97
CA ALA A 221 10.18 6.71 -15.17
C ALA A 221 10.12 5.43 -16.03
N ALA A 222 10.18 4.25 -15.43
CA ALA A 222 10.01 2.97 -16.13
C ALA A 222 8.65 2.89 -16.81
N ARG A 223 7.57 3.32 -16.13
CA ARG A 223 6.21 3.34 -16.69
C ARG A 223 6.09 4.32 -17.86
N CYS A 224 6.75 5.47 -17.81
CA CYS A 224 6.77 6.46 -18.88
C CYS A 224 7.49 5.95 -20.14
N ASN A 225 8.52 5.11 -19.96
CA ASN A 225 9.28 4.50 -21.05
C ASN A 225 8.67 3.19 -21.58
N MET A 226 7.57 2.71 -20.97
CA MET A 226 6.96 1.45 -21.35
C MET A 226 6.11 1.59 -22.63
N PRO A 227 6.28 0.72 -23.64
CA PRO A 227 5.34 0.60 -24.75
C PRO A 227 3.94 0.20 -24.27
N ASP A 228 2.89 0.66 -24.94
CA ASP A 228 1.49 0.51 -24.51
C ASP A 228 0.96 -0.94 -24.41
N GLU A 229 1.69 -1.91 -24.99
CA GLU A 229 1.20 -3.27 -25.21
C GLU A 229 1.52 -4.27 -24.08
N LYS A 230 2.13 -3.82 -22.97
CA LYS A 230 2.53 -4.71 -21.87
C LYS A 230 1.91 -4.30 -20.54
N GLU A 231 1.68 -5.29 -19.67
CA GLU A 231 1.33 -5.02 -18.27
C GLU A 231 2.55 -4.46 -17.53
N PHE A 232 2.35 -3.30 -16.87
CA PHE A 232 3.37 -2.72 -16.02
C PHE A 232 3.34 -3.40 -14.65
N THR A 233 4.45 -4.06 -14.29
CA THR A 233 4.67 -4.67 -12.97
C THR A 233 6.00 -4.20 -12.40
N ARG A 234 6.18 -4.38 -11.09
CA ARG A 234 7.45 -4.09 -10.41
C ARG A 234 8.60 -4.88 -11.04
N GLU A 235 8.44 -6.16 -11.33
CA GLU A 235 9.51 -7.02 -11.88
C GLU A 235 9.95 -6.56 -13.27
N HIS A 236 9.01 -6.13 -14.11
CA HIS A 236 9.33 -5.66 -15.46
C HIS A 236 9.97 -4.27 -15.48
N SER A 237 9.73 -3.46 -14.45
CA SER A 237 10.19 -2.07 -14.40
C SER A 237 11.72 -1.91 -14.51
N ALA A 238 12.49 -2.83 -13.92
CA ALA A 238 13.95 -2.83 -13.98
C ALA A 238 14.53 -3.00 -15.40
N PHE A 239 13.76 -3.63 -16.31
CA PHE A 239 14.16 -3.83 -17.71
C PHE A 239 13.82 -2.63 -18.61
N LEU A 240 13.01 -1.69 -18.12
CA LEU A 240 12.54 -0.53 -18.86
C LEU A 240 13.41 0.72 -18.65
N LEU A 241 14.40 0.65 -17.75
CA LEU A 241 15.34 1.73 -17.53
C LEU A 241 16.44 1.76 -18.60
N PRO A 242 16.91 2.97 -19.02
CA PRO A 242 17.98 3.09 -20.01
C PRO A 242 19.25 2.31 -19.60
N LYS A 243 19.77 1.50 -20.53
CA LYS A 243 21.01 0.72 -20.32
C LYS A 243 22.27 1.59 -20.14
N THR A 244 22.16 2.88 -20.43
CA THR A 244 23.25 3.86 -20.38
C THR A 244 23.74 4.19 -18.97
N ASN A 245 23.01 3.78 -17.92
CA ASN A 245 23.45 3.94 -16.54
C ASN A 245 23.46 2.58 -15.78
N PRO A 246 24.58 1.83 -15.85
CA PRO A 246 24.73 0.54 -15.15
C PRO A 246 24.54 0.63 -13.64
N PHE A 247 24.87 1.77 -13.03
CA PHE A 247 24.67 2.01 -11.61
C PHE A 247 23.18 2.09 -11.25
N LEU A 248 22.41 2.92 -11.96
CA LEU A 248 20.95 3.01 -11.75
C LEU A 248 20.27 1.66 -11.95
N ARG A 249 20.74 0.85 -12.92
CA ARG A 249 20.20 -0.49 -13.16
C ARG A 249 20.49 -1.47 -12.02
N LYS A 250 21.72 -1.48 -11.48
CA LYS A 250 22.07 -2.29 -10.30
C LYS A 250 21.27 -1.85 -9.07
N LEU A 251 21.17 -0.53 -8.86
CA LEU A 251 20.36 0.06 -7.80
C LEU A 251 18.92 -0.41 -7.89
N PHE A 252 18.34 -0.36 -9.10
CA PHE A 252 16.94 -0.73 -9.32
C PHE A 252 16.65 -2.21 -9.04
N ASN A 253 17.60 -3.10 -9.33
CA ASN A 253 17.47 -4.52 -8.97
C ASN A 253 17.39 -4.74 -7.45
N HIS A 254 18.08 -3.92 -6.65
CA HIS A 254 18.04 -4.02 -5.20
C HIS A 254 16.80 -3.36 -4.58
N ILE A 255 16.27 -2.29 -5.20
CA ILE A 255 15.15 -1.51 -4.63
C ILE A 255 13.78 -1.83 -5.23
N ALA A 256 13.73 -2.49 -6.39
CA ALA A 256 12.49 -2.86 -7.08
C ALA A 256 12.58 -4.25 -7.74
N GLY A 257 13.72 -4.94 -7.65
CA GLY A 257 13.92 -6.28 -8.20
C GLY A 257 13.75 -7.40 -7.17
N PRO A 258 14.33 -8.59 -7.42
CA PRO A 258 14.19 -9.77 -6.56
C PRO A 258 14.77 -9.61 -5.15
N ASP A 259 15.71 -8.68 -4.96
CA ASP A 259 16.38 -8.44 -3.67
C ASP A 259 15.63 -7.41 -2.80
N LEU A 260 14.44 -6.98 -3.23
CA LEU A 260 13.60 -6.06 -2.47
C LEU A 260 13.16 -6.70 -1.16
N ASP A 261 13.26 -5.93 -0.08
CA ASP A 261 12.86 -6.37 1.25
C ASP A 261 11.35 -6.69 1.34
N ASP A 262 11.01 -7.91 1.75
CA ASP A 262 9.64 -8.43 1.92
C ASP A 262 8.73 -7.46 2.70
N ARG A 263 9.31 -6.67 3.63
CA ARG A 263 8.59 -5.69 4.47
C ARG A 263 7.87 -4.61 3.69
N ILE A 264 8.46 -4.22 2.57
CA ILE A 264 8.00 -3.10 1.74
C ILE A 264 7.56 -3.54 0.35
N ALA A 265 7.88 -4.78 -0.06
CA ALA A 265 7.57 -5.31 -1.39
C ALA A 265 6.11 -5.09 -1.81
N TRP A 266 5.16 -5.36 -0.90
CA TRP A 266 3.73 -5.17 -1.14
C TRP A 266 3.34 -3.72 -1.44
N LEU A 267 3.97 -2.72 -0.82
CA LEU A 267 3.73 -1.29 -1.12
C LEU A 267 4.35 -0.89 -2.46
N VAL A 268 5.49 -1.47 -2.81
CA VAL A 268 6.12 -1.22 -4.11
C VAL A 268 5.28 -1.84 -5.23
N ASP A 269 4.68 -3.00 -5.00
CA ASP A 269 3.70 -3.61 -5.90
C ASP A 269 2.44 -2.75 -6.04
N ASP A 270 1.92 -2.20 -4.94
CA ASP A 270 0.81 -1.24 -4.98
C ASP A 270 1.15 0.03 -5.78
N LEU A 271 2.37 0.55 -5.61
CA LEU A 271 2.84 1.70 -6.37
C LEU A 271 2.94 1.37 -7.87
N ALA A 272 3.43 0.19 -8.22
CA ALA A 272 3.46 -0.26 -9.60
C ALA A 272 2.05 -0.45 -10.17
N GLN A 273 1.13 -1.03 -9.41
CA GLN A 273 -0.27 -1.18 -9.81
C GLN A 273 -0.95 0.18 -10.03
N LEU A 274 -0.73 1.15 -9.13
CA LEU A 274 -1.21 2.53 -9.27
C LEU A 274 -0.74 3.16 -10.59
N LEU A 275 0.53 2.97 -10.94
CA LEU A 275 1.10 3.46 -12.19
C LEU A 275 0.59 2.72 -13.43
N SER A 276 0.34 1.41 -13.30
CA SER A 276 -0.19 0.56 -14.37
C SER A 276 -1.58 1.01 -14.80
N VAL A 277 -2.46 1.32 -13.84
CA VAL A 277 -3.85 1.74 -14.08
C VAL A 277 -3.99 3.22 -14.43
N SER A 278 -2.92 4.01 -14.29
CA SER A 278 -2.94 5.44 -14.58
C SER A 278 -2.82 5.72 -16.08
N ASP A 279 -3.50 6.76 -16.55
CA ASP A 279 -3.39 7.23 -17.93
C ASP A 279 -2.18 8.14 -18.10
N ILE A 280 -0.99 7.52 -18.21
CA ILE A 280 0.29 8.24 -18.22
C ILE A 280 0.38 9.20 -19.41
N LYS A 281 -0.23 8.85 -20.56
CA LYS A 281 -0.28 9.75 -21.72
C LYS A 281 -1.08 11.01 -21.41
N GLU A 282 -2.28 10.87 -20.84
CA GLU A 282 -3.10 12.02 -20.46
C GLU A 282 -2.45 12.83 -19.31
N ILE A 283 -1.81 12.15 -18.36
CA ILE A 283 -1.08 12.82 -17.27
C ILE A 283 0.05 13.68 -17.84
N LEU A 284 0.91 13.10 -18.70
CA LEU A 284 2.08 13.79 -19.25
C LEU A 284 1.72 14.88 -20.28
N LYS A 285 0.55 14.80 -20.92
CA LYS A 285 0.08 15.79 -21.92
C LYS A 285 0.11 17.24 -21.42
N TYR A 286 -0.08 17.45 -20.13
CA TYR A 286 -0.11 18.79 -19.52
C TYR A 286 1.28 19.31 -19.09
N PHE A 287 2.31 18.48 -19.15
CA PHE A 287 3.68 18.83 -18.76
C PHE A 287 4.51 19.20 -20.01
N GLY A 288 5.28 20.28 -19.97
CA GLY A 288 6.11 20.76 -21.08
C GLY A 288 5.42 21.69 -22.11
N VAL A 289 4.10 21.88 -22.03
CA VAL A 289 3.34 22.73 -22.98
C VAL A 289 3.71 24.22 -22.90
N LYS A 290 4.07 24.71 -21.71
CA LYS A 290 4.43 26.12 -21.49
C LYS A 290 5.93 26.41 -21.70
N THR A 291 6.81 25.46 -21.42
CA THR A 291 8.27 25.66 -21.42
C THR A 291 8.98 25.12 -22.67
N LYS A 292 8.34 24.26 -23.50
CA LYS A 292 8.84 23.70 -24.79
C LYS A 292 10.23 23.03 -24.77
N LYS A 293 10.94 23.01 -23.64
CA LYS A 293 12.31 22.49 -23.47
C LYS A 293 12.48 21.51 -22.30
N GLU A 294 11.47 21.31 -21.45
CA GLU A 294 11.59 20.48 -20.25
C GLU A 294 10.93 19.11 -20.43
N ASP A 295 11.59 18.08 -19.93
CA ASP A 295 11.09 16.71 -19.91
C ASP A 295 9.80 16.61 -19.05
N PRO A 296 8.66 16.19 -19.64
CA PRO A 296 7.39 15.99 -18.92
C PRO A 296 7.52 15.15 -17.63
N VAL A 297 8.44 14.19 -17.62
CA VAL A 297 8.73 13.32 -16.48
C VAL A 297 9.31 14.13 -15.31
N VAL A 298 10.20 15.07 -15.58
CA VAL A 298 10.83 15.93 -14.57
C VAL A 298 9.80 16.86 -13.93
N HIS A 299 8.93 17.49 -14.72
CA HIS A 299 7.94 18.40 -14.16
C HIS A 299 6.84 17.66 -13.35
N PHE A 300 6.50 16.42 -13.72
CA PHE A 300 5.67 15.57 -12.86
C PHE A 300 6.38 15.25 -11.54
N TYR A 301 7.68 14.93 -11.59
CA TYR A 301 8.46 14.63 -10.39
C TYR A 301 8.47 15.80 -9.39
N GLU A 302 8.51 17.06 -9.85
CA GLU A 302 8.35 18.21 -8.95
C GLU A 302 6.98 18.26 -8.27
N THR A 303 5.92 17.89 -9.00
CA THR A 303 4.55 17.84 -8.47
C THR A 303 4.43 16.74 -7.42
N PHE A 304 5.06 15.59 -7.67
CA PHE A 304 5.22 14.52 -6.69
C PHE A 304 6.01 14.98 -5.46
N LEU A 305 7.19 15.59 -5.63
CA LEU A 305 8.02 16.04 -4.50
C LEU A 305 7.28 17.05 -3.61
N LYS A 306 6.51 17.98 -4.20
CA LYS A 306 5.64 18.90 -3.44
C LYS A 306 4.60 18.19 -2.60
N ALA A 307 4.04 17.08 -3.10
CA ALA A 307 3.06 16.28 -2.37
C ALA A 307 3.72 15.35 -1.33
N TYR A 308 4.92 14.86 -1.63
CA TYR A 308 5.69 13.93 -0.79
C TYR A 308 6.31 14.62 0.42
N ASP A 309 7.02 15.72 0.22
CA ASP A 309 7.58 16.49 1.32
C ASP A 309 7.85 17.94 0.87
N PRO A 310 7.01 18.91 1.27
CA PRO A 310 7.20 20.31 0.96
C PRO A 310 8.54 20.88 1.46
N ALA A 311 9.13 20.31 2.52
CA ALA A 311 10.40 20.74 3.10
C ALA A 311 11.62 20.20 2.32
N VAL A 312 11.53 19.00 1.74
CA VAL A 312 12.58 18.44 0.85
C VAL A 312 12.81 19.34 -0.36
N LYS A 313 11.77 20.02 -0.85
CA LYS A 313 11.88 21.01 -1.95
C LYS A 313 12.84 22.17 -1.62
N LYS A 314 12.92 22.59 -0.35
CA LYS A 314 13.81 23.68 0.08
C LYS A 314 15.25 23.22 0.28
N MET A 315 15.46 21.99 0.76
CA MET A 315 16.79 21.50 1.16
C MET A 315 17.64 21.00 -0.01
N ARG A 316 17.06 20.39 -1.04
CA ARG A 316 17.85 19.78 -2.13
C ARG A 316 18.32 20.74 -3.20
N GLY A 317 18.06 22.04 -3.06
CA GLY A 317 18.58 23.05 -4.00
C GLY A 317 18.22 22.75 -5.46
N VAL A 318 17.10 22.06 -5.73
CA VAL A 318 16.57 21.88 -7.09
C VAL A 318 15.91 23.20 -7.50
N TYR A 319 16.68 24.28 -7.45
CA TYR A 319 16.51 25.42 -8.33
C TYR A 319 17.18 24.98 -9.62
N TYR A 320 16.40 24.42 -10.55
CA TYR A 320 16.85 24.54 -11.94
C TYR A 320 16.85 26.03 -12.24
N THR A 321 18.05 26.54 -12.52
CA THR A 321 18.29 27.94 -12.89
C THR A 321 17.20 28.35 -13.88
N PRO A 322 16.35 29.34 -13.57
CA PRO A 322 15.47 29.90 -14.59
C PRO A 322 16.36 30.32 -15.75
N GLU A 323 16.05 29.90 -16.99
CA GLU A 323 16.78 30.46 -18.14
C GLU A 323 16.72 31.99 -18.02
N PRO A 324 17.85 32.69 -18.27
CA PRO A 324 17.85 34.14 -18.21
C PRO A 324 16.72 34.66 -19.10
N VAL A 325 15.95 35.60 -18.57
CA VAL A 325 14.88 36.25 -19.31
C VAL A 325 15.53 36.91 -20.53
N VAL A 326 15.26 36.36 -21.72
CA VAL A 326 15.68 36.96 -23.00
C VAL A 326 14.56 37.83 -23.53
#